data_AF-A0AAW4SZE4-F1
#
_entry.id   AF-A0AAW4SZE4-F1
#
_cell.length_a   1.000
_cell.length_b   1.000
_cell.length_c   1.000
_cell.angle_alpha   90.00
_cell.angle_beta   90.00
_cell.angle_gamma   90.00
#
_symmetry.space_group_name_H-M   'P 1'
#
loop_
_entity.id
_entity.type
_entity.pdbx_description
1 polymer ?
#
loop_
_entity_poly.entity_id
_entity_poly.type
_entity_poly.pdbx_seq_one_letter_code
_entity_poly.pdbx_strand_id
1 'polypeptide(L)'
;MLFKEYLQHGYYPFFQEKGYLLRLQSIVKQTLENDIPTFANMNIATALKLKRLLYIIARSVPFKPNFTKLATLFDMNRNTISDLMCYLEKAGIINQLRAETEGIRLLGKVDKVYLNNTNLAYALSDNTPDIGNVRETFFFSTLRVVCPVTTSEVADFTVGGYTFEMGGKNKSQKRVHDVENAYVVKDDIEYGMRNVIPLWAFGFLY
;
A
#
# COMPACT_ATOMS: atom_id res chain seq x y z
N MET A 1 -15.34 -12.04 -12.15
CA MET A 1 -15.13 -10.99 -13.18
C MET A 1 -15.11 -9.61 -12.54
N LEU A 2 -16.15 -9.23 -11.78
CA LEU A 2 -16.28 -7.91 -11.12
C LEU A 2 -15.12 -7.50 -10.19
N PHE A 3 -14.62 -8.41 -9.34
CA PHE A 3 -13.55 -8.05 -8.40
C PHE A 3 -12.23 -7.69 -9.10
N LYS A 4 -11.86 -8.41 -10.18
CA LYS A 4 -10.64 -8.12 -10.94
C LYS A 4 -10.71 -6.76 -11.64
N GLU A 5 -11.89 -6.39 -12.12
CA GLU A 5 -12.13 -5.05 -12.68
C GLU A 5 -12.01 -3.98 -11.60
N TYR A 6 -12.59 -4.21 -10.42
CA TYR A 6 -12.48 -3.28 -9.29
C TYR A 6 -11.03 -2.97 -8.92
N LEU A 7 -10.17 -4.01 -8.85
CA LEU A 7 -8.75 -3.86 -8.51
C LEU A 7 -7.95 -2.99 -9.50
N GLN A 8 -8.45 -2.82 -10.73
CA GLN A 8 -7.80 -2.01 -11.76
C GLN A 8 -8.49 -0.65 -11.95
N HIS A 9 -9.82 -0.64 -11.87
CA HIS A 9 -10.69 0.44 -12.31
C HIS A 9 -11.97 0.54 -11.45
N GLY A 10 -11.90 0.41 -10.12
CA GLY A 10 -13.09 0.59 -9.25
C GLY A 10 -12.93 1.45 -8.00
N TYR A 11 -11.72 1.88 -7.63
CA TYR A 11 -11.47 2.55 -6.34
C TYR A 11 -11.98 4.01 -6.28
N TYR A 12 -11.82 4.77 -7.37
CA TYR A 12 -12.14 6.21 -7.38
C TYR A 12 -13.52 6.48 -8.02
N PRO A 13 -14.28 7.50 -7.58
CA PRO A 13 -15.68 7.72 -8.00
C PRO A 13 -15.86 8.02 -9.50
N PHE A 14 -14.79 8.41 -10.20
CA PHE A 14 -14.79 8.64 -11.65
C PHE A 14 -14.37 7.39 -12.46
N PHE A 15 -14.49 6.19 -11.89
CA PHE A 15 -14.04 4.93 -12.51
C PHE A 15 -14.69 4.59 -13.85
N GLN A 16 -15.89 5.12 -14.12
CA GLN A 16 -16.61 4.91 -15.37
C GLN A 16 -16.16 5.84 -16.51
N GLU A 17 -15.33 6.84 -16.22
CA GLU A 17 -14.90 7.81 -17.22
C GLU A 17 -13.83 7.25 -18.17
N LYS A 18 -13.89 7.69 -19.43
CA LYS A 18 -12.86 7.35 -20.43
C LYS A 18 -11.50 7.92 -20.00
N GLY A 19 -10.45 7.10 -20.13
CA GLY A 19 -9.10 7.50 -19.74
C GLY A 19 -8.88 7.55 -18.23
N TYR A 20 -9.65 6.77 -17.45
CA TYR A 20 -9.56 6.67 -15.99
C TYR A 20 -8.13 6.72 -15.43
N LEU A 21 -7.24 5.84 -15.89
CA LEU A 21 -5.86 5.77 -15.39
C LEU A 21 -5.05 7.04 -15.77
N LEU A 22 -5.26 7.61 -16.95
CA LEU A 22 -4.62 8.86 -17.36
C LEU A 22 -5.10 10.05 -16.51
N ARG A 23 -6.39 10.08 -16.17
CA ARG A 23 -6.95 11.06 -15.25
C ARG A 23 -6.36 10.88 -13.86
N LEU A 24 -6.24 9.66 -13.36
CA LEU A 24 -5.62 9.36 -12.07
C LEU A 24 -4.14 9.78 -12.03
N GLN A 25 -3.38 9.49 -13.09
CA GLN A 25 -2.00 9.99 -13.24
C GLN A 25 -1.93 11.52 -13.19
N SER A 26 -2.89 12.20 -13.83
CA SER A 26 -2.94 13.67 -13.86
C SER A 26 -3.23 14.25 -12.48
N ILE A 27 -4.13 13.62 -11.70
CA ILE A 27 -4.41 13.97 -10.31
C ILE A 27 -3.15 13.80 -9.46
N VAL A 28 -2.49 12.63 -9.54
CA VAL A 28 -1.24 12.38 -8.80
C VAL A 28 -0.17 13.41 -9.16
N LYS A 29 -0.02 13.73 -10.44
CA LYS A 29 0.91 14.76 -10.91
C LYS A 29 0.60 16.12 -10.30
N GLN A 30 -0.67 16.54 -10.33
CA GLN A 30 -1.10 17.81 -9.73
C GLN A 30 -0.81 17.85 -8.24
N THR A 31 -1.06 16.76 -7.51
CA THR A 31 -0.80 16.66 -6.07
C THR A 31 0.68 16.74 -5.74
N LEU A 32 1.55 16.14 -6.55
CA LEU A 32 3.01 16.23 -6.37
C LEU A 32 3.60 17.58 -6.76
N GLU A 33 3.06 18.23 -7.79
CA GLU A 33 3.62 19.46 -8.36
C GLU A 33 3.08 20.71 -7.68
N ASN A 34 1.86 20.67 -7.14
CA ASN A 34 1.19 21.82 -6.55
C ASN A 34 0.77 21.59 -5.09
N ASP A 35 -0.05 20.57 -4.82
CA ASP A 35 -0.74 20.46 -3.52
C ASP A 35 0.25 20.23 -2.37
N ILE A 36 1.10 19.20 -2.46
CA ILE A 36 2.10 18.90 -1.42
C ILE A 36 3.13 20.03 -1.29
N PRO A 37 3.77 20.53 -2.37
CA PRO A 37 4.72 21.62 -2.25
C PRO A 37 4.14 22.88 -1.61
N THR A 38 2.91 23.24 -1.96
CA THR A 38 2.21 24.41 -1.38
C THR A 38 1.93 24.19 0.10
N PHE A 39 1.38 23.03 0.48
CA PHE A 39 1.06 22.71 1.87
C PHE A 39 2.31 22.71 2.76
N ALA A 40 3.42 22.16 2.28
CA ALA A 40 4.64 21.99 3.03
C ALA A 40 5.66 23.14 2.85
N ASN A 41 5.30 24.21 2.14
CA ASN A 41 6.20 25.32 1.78
C ASN A 41 7.54 24.83 1.18
N MET A 42 7.50 23.84 0.29
CA MET A 42 8.69 23.25 -0.30
C MET A 42 9.31 24.18 -1.35
N ASN A 43 10.64 24.22 -1.40
CA ASN A 43 11.33 24.81 -2.53
C ASN A 43 11.25 23.90 -3.78
N ILE A 44 11.52 24.49 -4.96
CA ILE A 44 11.46 23.81 -6.26
C ILE A 44 12.34 22.55 -6.28
N ALA A 45 13.55 22.63 -5.72
CA ALA A 45 14.48 21.50 -5.69
C ALA A 45 13.91 20.29 -4.91
N THR A 46 13.25 20.55 -3.78
CA THR A 46 12.61 19.52 -2.94
C THR A 46 11.39 18.93 -3.63
N ALA A 47 10.57 19.75 -4.30
CA ALA A 47 9.43 19.26 -5.08
C ALA A 47 9.87 18.32 -6.23
N LEU A 48 10.97 18.64 -6.93
CA LEU A 48 11.54 17.76 -7.95
C LEU A 48 12.04 16.43 -7.36
N LYS A 49 12.66 16.47 -6.17
CA LYS A 49 13.10 15.26 -5.46
C LYS A 49 11.91 14.40 -4.99
N LEU A 50 10.81 15.02 -4.52
CA LEU A 50 9.56 14.33 -4.17
C LEU A 50 8.98 13.56 -5.36
N LYS A 51 8.92 14.17 -6.55
CA LYS A 51 8.44 13.50 -7.77
C LYS A 51 9.31 12.29 -8.13
N ARG A 52 10.63 12.43 -8.07
CA ARG A 52 11.58 11.33 -8.30
C ARG A 52 11.44 10.23 -7.24
N LEU A 53 11.20 10.59 -5.98
CA LEU A 53 10.93 9.65 -4.90
C LEU A 53 9.69 8.81 -5.18
N LEU A 54 8.57 9.42 -5.59
CA LEU A 54 7.38 8.66 -5.98
C LEU A 54 7.67 7.71 -7.15
N TYR A 55 8.42 8.15 -8.15
CA TYR A 55 8.79 7.31 -9.28
C TYR A 55 9.55 6.04 -8.85
N ILE A 56 10.50 6.16 -7.91
CA ILE A 56 11.21 4.99 -7.36
C ILE A 56 10.27 4.09 -6.56
N ILE A 57 9.39 4.68 -5.75
CA ILE A 57 8.39 3.94 -4.96
C ILE A 57 7.50 3.12 -5.89
N ALA A 58 6.89 3.74 -6.89
CA ALA A 58 5.93 3.08 -7.79
C ALA A 58 6.51 1.83 -8.48
N ARG A 59 7.82 1.79 -8.73
CA ARG A 59 8.52 0.65 -9.36
C ARG A 59 9.05 -0.39 -8.37
N SER A 60 9.12 -0.03 -7.09
CA SER A 60 9.75 -0.87 -6.07
C SER A 60 8.74 -1.40 -5.04
N VAL A 61 7.49 -0.93 -5.05
CA VAL A 61 6.50 -1.38 -4.07
C VAL A 61 6.06 -2.83 -4.30
N PRO A 62 5.81 -3.58 -3.21
CA PRO A 62 6.11 -3.23 -1.84
C PRO A 62 7.60 -3.44 -1.50
N PHE A 63 8.16 -2.54 -0.69
CA PHE A 63 9.55 -2.68 -0.20
C PHE A 63 9.72 -2.19 1.23
N LYS A 64 10.77 -2.71 1.89
CA LYS A 64 11.25 -2.19 3.17
C LYS A 64 12.12 -0.95 2.95
N PRO A 65 11.71 0.25 3.40
CA PRO A 65 12.45 1.46 3.11
C PRO A 65 13.77 1.52 3.89
N ASN A 66 14.85 1.83 3.19
CA ASN A 66 16.12 2.21 3.81
C ASN A 66 16.29 3.73 3.69
N PHE A 67 15.85 4.45 4.71
CA PHE A 67 15.89 5.92 4.72
C PHE A 67 17.30 6.49 4.59
N THR A 68 18.33 5.80 5.08
CA THR A 68 19.73 6.24 4.91
C THR A 68 20.16 6.13 3.44
N LYS A 69 19.90 5.01 2.79
CA LYS A 69 20.21 4.84 1.36
C LYS A 69 19.44 5.82 0.48
N LEU A 70 18.16 6.05 0.78
CA LEU A 70 17.34 7.05 0.09
C LEU A 70 17.91 8.46 0.31
N ALA A 71 18.25 8.83 1.54
CA ALA A 71 18.87 10.11 1.86
C ALA A 71 20.16 10.35 1.05
N THR A 72 21.02 9.34 0.95
CA THR A 72 22.23 9.40 0.11
C THR A 72 21.88 9.54 -1.38
N LEU A 73 20.93 8.74 -1.90
CA LEU A 73 20.53 8.79 -3.31
C LEU A 73 19.97 10.15 -3.73
N PHE A 74 19.21 10.79 -2.83
CA PHE A 74 18.57 12.07 -3.10
C PHE A 74 19.40 13.27 -2.68
N ASP A 75 20.57 13.07 -2.06
CA ASP A 75 21.39 14.13 -1.46
C ASP A 75 20.52 15.01 -0.53
N MET A 76 19.95 14.37 0.49
CA MET A 76 19.09 14.99 1.50
C MET A 76 19.39 14.41 2.87
N ASN A 77 18.97 15.09 3.94
CA ASN A 77 19.00 14.49 5.26
C ASN A 77 17.88 13.41 5.39
N ARG A 78 18.11 12.44 6.29
CA ARG A 78 17.19 11.31 6.52
C ARG A 78 15.79 11.76 6.97
N ASN A 79 15.72 12.82 7.77
CA ASN A 79 14.46 13.34 8.29
C ASN A 79 13.61 13.92 7.15
N THR A 80 14.21 14.64 6.20
CA THR A 80 13.47 15.16 5.06
C THR A 80 12.93 14.05 4.17
N ILE A 81 13.65 12.94 3.96
CA ILE A 81 13.06 11.77 3.27
C ILE A 81 11.88 11.22 4.05
N SER A 82 11.98 11.13 5.38
CA SER A 82 10.87 10.72 6.24
C SER A 82 9.66 11.65 6.12
N ASP A 83 9.89 12.97 6.06
CA ASP A 83 8.84 13.97 5.89
C ASP A 83 8.18 13.85 4.51
N LEU A 84 8.96 13.68 3.44
CA LEU A 84 8.42 13.45 2.09
C LEU A 84 7.54 12.20 2.04
N MET A 85 7.96 11.10 2.66
CA MET A 85 7.14 9.88 2.78
C MET A 85 5.85 10.14 3.57
N CYS A 86 5.93 10.94 4.64
CA CYS A 86 4.75 11.35 5.41
C CYS A 86 3.78 12.20 4.59
N TYR A 87 4.28 13.13 3.77
CA TYR A 87 3.43 13.93 2.89
C TYR A 87 2.76 13.08 1.80
N LEU A 88 3.49 12.13 1.20
CA LEU A 88 2.90 11.17 0.24
C LEU A 88 1.80 10.32 0.88
N GLU A 89 2.01 9.89 2.12
CA GLU A 89 1.00 9.10 2.87
C GLU A 89 -0.23 9.94 3.20
N LYS A 90 -0.04 11.17 3.70
CA LYS A 90 -1.14 12.10 4.00
C LYS A 90 -1.93 12.50 2.75
N ALA A 91 -1.27 12.58 1.60
CA ALA A 91 -1.90 12.85 0.31
C ALA A 91 -2.64 11.64 -0.28
N GLY A 92 -2.62 10.48 0.39
CA GLY A 92 -3.27 9.26 -0.11
C GLY A 92 -2.59 8.65 -1.33
N ILE A 93 -1.27 8.87 -1.50
CA ILE A 93 -0.49 8.30 -2.61
C ILE A 93 0.16 6.98 -2.22
N ILE A 94 0.67 6.89 -0.99
CA ILE A 94 1.31 5.68 -0.45
C ILE A 94 0.68 5.29 0.89
N ASN A 95 0.93 4.06 1.35
CA ASN A 95 0.69 3.64 2.72
C ASN A 95 1.98 3.10 3.34
N GLN A 96 2.25 3.43 4.62
CA GLN A 96 3.39 2.92 5.36
C GLN A 96 2.92 1.88 6.39
N LEU A 97 3.25 0.61 6.14
CA LEU A 97 3.02 -0.47 7.09
C LEU A 97 4.13 -0.47 8.15
N ARG A 98 3.73 -0.46 9.42
CA ARG A 98 4.63 -0.36 10.57
C ARG A 98 4.66 -1.66 11.34
N ALA A 99 5.79 -1.94 11.97
CA ALA A 99 5.88 -3.00 12.96
C ALA A 99 5.04 -2.68 14.19
N GLU A 100 4.50 -3.72 14.83
CA GLU A 100 3.91 -3.59 16.14
C GLU A 100 4.99 -3.15 17.15
N THR A 101 4.71 -2.09 17.89
CA THR A 101 5.62 -1.55 18.91
C THR A 101 4.84 -1.20 20.15
N GLU A 102 5.32 -1.62 21.31
CA GLU A 102 4.74 -1.25 22.60
C GLU A 102 5.01 0.22 22.98
N GLY A 103 4.04 0.87 23.62
CA GLY A 103 4.16 2.20 24.23
C GLY A 103 3.99 3.40 23.28
N ILE A 104 4.47 4.58 23.70
CA ILE A 104 4.32 5.90 23.02
C ILE A 104 4.98 5.94 21.62
N ARG A 105 5.72 4.90 21.23
CA ARG A 105 6.38 4.76 19.93
C ARG A 105 5.42 4.39 18.79
N LEU A 106 4.16 4.83 18.84
CA LEU A 106 3.16 4.71 17.76
C LEU A 106 3.63 5.25 16.40
N LEU A 107 4.75 5.99 16.35
CA LEU A 107 5.56 6.22 15.15
C LEU A 107 6.52 5.05 14.85
N GLY A 108 6.00 3.82 14.89
CA GLY A 108 6.77 2.59 14.75
C GLY A 108 7.62 2.57 13.49
N LYS A 109 8.68 1.75 13.51
CA LYS A 109 9.57 1.51 12.37
C LYS A 109 8.73 1.14 11.14
N VAL A 110 8.89 1.90 10.06
CA VAL A 110 8.26 1.56 8.78
C VAL A 110 8.95 0.32 8.23
N ASP A 111 8.20 -0.76 8.13
CA ASP A 111 8.70 -2.05 7.67
C ASP A 111 8.41 -2.28 6.19
N LYS A 112 7.30 -1.74 5.68
CA LYS A 112 6.94 -1.88 4.27
C LYS A 112 6.20 -0.64 3.76
N VAL A 113 6.42 -0.29 2.51
CA VAL A 113 5.72 0.79 1.80
C VAL A 113 4.92 0.19 0.67
N TYR A 114 3.67 0.63 0.52
CA TYR A 114 2.77 0.27 -0.58
C TYR A 114 2.30 1.53 -1.29
N LEU A 115 1.86 1.41 -2.56
CA LEU A 115 0.97 2.42 -3.13
C LEU A 115 -0.36 2.38 -2.37
N ASN A 116 -1.06 3.51 -2.30
CA ASN A 116 -2.19 3.63 -1.39
C ASN A 116 -3.36 2.68 -1.73
N ASN A 117 -3.56 2.36 -3.00
CA ASN A 117 -4.54 1.39 -3.47
C ASN A 117 -4.08 0.74 -4.78
N THR A 118 -4.78 -0.30 -5.21
CA THR A 118 -4.42 -1.07 -6.42
C THR A 118 -4.55 -0.26 -7.70
N ASN A 119 -5.50 0.67 -7.80
CA ASN A 119 -5.67 1.49 -9.00
C ASN A 119 -4.49 2.44 -9.21
N LEU A 120 -3.86 2.94 -8.13
CA LEU A 120 -2.58 3.65 -8.23
C LEU A 120 -1.45 2.74 -8.73
N ALA A 121 -1.43 1.47 -8.35
CA ALA A 121 -0.46 0.52 -8.90
C ALA A 121 -0.64 0.36 -10.41
N TYR A 122 -1.87 0.23 -10.90
CA TYR A 122 -2.14 0.16 -12.34
C TYR A 122 -1.90 1.48 -13.06
N ALA A 123 -2.11 2.62 -12.41
CA ALA A 123 -1.89 3.93 -13.02
C ALA A 123 -0.42 4.36 -13.06
N LEU A 124 0.40 3.98 -12.08
CA LEU A 124 1.77 4.49 -11.94
C LEU A 124 2.86 3.49 -12.37
N SER A 125 2.50 2.24 -12.63
CA SER A 125 3.44 1.20 -13.02
C SER A 125 3.66 1.21 -14.54
N ASP A 126 4.93 1.08 -14.96
CA ASP A 126 5.29 0.96 -16.39
C ASP A 126 4.83 -0.38 -16.99
N ASN A 127 4.63 -1.39 -16.13
CA ASN A 127 4.22 -2.76 -16.48
C ASN A 127 3.02 -3.18 -15.63
N THR A 128 2.35 -4.27 -16.02
CA THR A 128 1.33 -4.92 -15.19
C THR A 128 1.88 -5.21 -13.78
N PRO A 129 1.25 -4.70 -12.72
CA PRO A 129 1.66 -4.96 -11.35
C PRO A 129 1.68 -6.45 -11.01
N ASP A 130 2.62 -6.87 -10.16
CA ASP A 130 2.64 -8.23 -9.63
C ASP A 130 1.36 -8.54 -8.84
N ILE A 131 0.77 -9.72 -9.10
CA ILE A 131 -0.52 -10.07 -8.52
C ILE A 131 -0.45 -10.30 -7.01
N GLY A 132 0.69 -10.77 -6.47
CA GLY A 132 0.92 -10.85 -5.03
C GLY A 132 0.87 -9.46 -4.39
N ASN A 133 1.56 -8.50 -5.01
CA ASN A 133 1.57 -7.11 -4.57
C ASN A 133 0.16 -6.48 -4.62
N VAL A 134 -0.62 -6.75 -5.67
CA VAL A 134 -2.01 -6.29 -5.78
C VAL A 134 -2.86 -6.82 -4.63
N ARG A 135 -2.73 -8.10 -4.28
CA ARG A 135 -3.49 -8.72 -3.17
C ARG A 135 -3.16 -8.10 -1.84
N GLU A 136 -1.88 -7.98 -1.52
CA GLU A 136 -1.42 -7.34 -0.28
C GLU A 136 -1.88 -5.88 -0.22
N THR A 137 -1.74 -5.14 -1.33
CA THR A 137 -2.15 -3.73 -1.41
C THR A 137 -3.64 -3.56 -1.14
N PHE A 138 -4.50 -4.37 -1.79
CA PHE A 138 -5.94 -4.32 -1.59
C PHE A 138 -6.34 -4.63 -0.14
N PHE A 139 -5.76 -5.69 0.43
CA PHE A 139 -6.04 -6.08 1.81
C PHE A 139 -5.66 -4.95 2.78
N PHE A 140 -4.43 -4.44 2.67
CA PHE A 140 -3.94 -3.39 3.55
C PHE A 140 -4.70 -2.08 3.37
N SER A 141 -4.96 -1.66 2.12
CA SER A 141 -5.65 -0.40 1.83
C SER A 141 -7.08 -0.37 2.39
N THR A 142 -7.73 -1.52 2.45
CA THR A 142 -9.11 -1.63 2.93
C THR A 142 -9.17 -1.69 4.46
N LEU A 143 -8.36 -2.56 5.09
CA LEU A 143 -8.43 -2.75 6.54
C LEU A 143 -7.89 -1.58 7.35
N ARG A 144 -6.87 -0.87 6.84
CA ARG A 144 -6.27 0.27 7.56
C ARG A 144 -7.24 1.42 7.82
N VAL A 145 -8.38 1.46 7.12
CA VAL A 145 -9.42 2.48 7.29
C VAL A 145 -10.25 2.22 8.55
N VAL A 146 -10.43 0.94 8.91
CA VAL A 146 -11.32 0.53 10.01
C VAL A 146 -10.56 0.06 11.25
N CYS A 147 -9.30 -0.35 11.11
CA CYS A 147 -8.50 -0.87 12.21
C CYS A 147 -7.00 -0.66 12.00
N PRO A 148 -6.19 -0.65 13.08
CA PRO A 148 -4.75 -0.69 12.97
C PRO A 148 -4.26 -2.00 12.33
N VAL A 149 -3.38 -1.87 11.33
CA VAL A 149 -2.73 -3.02 10.66
C VAL A 149 -1.22 -2.88 10.83
N THR A 150 -0.57 -3.95 11.29
CA THR A 150 0.89 -4.02 11.52
C THR A 150 1.52 -5.16 10.74
N THR A 151 2.85 -5.19 10.63
CA THR A 151 3.56 -6.37 10.11
C THR A 151 3.46 -7.55 11.07
N SER A 152 3.56 -8.75 10.50
CA SER A 152 3.70 -10.00 11.26
C SER A 152 5.09 -10.62 10.99
N GLU A 153 5.62 -11.35 11.97
CA GLU A 153 6.85 -12.12 11.80
C GLU A 153 6.60 -13.48 11.11
N VAL A 154 5.36 -13.97 11.16
CA VAL A 154 4.97 -15.31 10.70
C VAL A 154 4.02 -15.28 9.49
N ALA A 155 3.40 -14.14 9.21
CA ALA A 155 2.50 -13.91 8.09
C ALA A 155 2.74 -12.51 7.47
N ASP A 156 1.90 -12.07 6.54
CA ASP A 156 2.10 -10.75 5.93
C ASP A 156 1.56 -9.59 6.80
N PHE A 157 0.44 -9.78 7.51
CA PHE A 157 -0.17 -8.74 8.37
C PHE A 157 -0.67 -9.28 9.71
N THR A 158 -0.68 -8.42 10.72
CA THR A 158 -1.38 -8.58 12.00
C THR A 158 -2.46 -7.52 12.14
N VAL A 159 -3.66 -7.92 12.59
CA VAL A 159 -4.80 -7.04 12.83
C VAL A 159 -5.54 -7.50 14.09
N GLY A 160 -5.53 -6.69 15.15
CA GLY A 160 -6.30 -6.97 16.37
C GLY A 160 -6.01 -8.34 17.01
N GLY A 161 -4.75 -8.80 16.97
CA GLY A 161 -4.35 -10.12 17.50
C GLY A 161 -4.54 -11.29 16.54
N TYR A 162 -5.06 -11.06 15.33
CA TYR A 162 -5.17 -12.06 14.27
C TYR A 162 -4.07 -11.88 13.23
N THR A 163 -3.54 -12.98 12.68
CA THR A 163 -2.55 -12.94 11.60
C THR A 163 -3.14 -13.37 10.26
N PHE A 164 -2.80 -12.67 9.20
CA PHE A 164 -3.31 -12.91 7.85
C PHE A 164 -2.17 -13.17 6.87
N GLU A 165 -2.27 -14.25 6.10
CA GLU A 165 -1.35 -14.63 5.03
C GLU A 165 -2.08 -14.58 3.68
N MET A 166 -1.49 -13.88 2.70
CA MET A 166 -2.13 -13.58 1.43
C MET A 166 -1.64 -14.54 0.35
N GLY A 167 -2.52 -14.90 -0.57
CA GLY A 167 -2.13 -15.68 -1.73
C GLY A 167 -3.22 -15.93 -2.74
N GLY A 168 -2.86 -16.62 -3.82
CA GLY A 168 -3.82 -17.09 -4.80
C GLY A 168 -4.57 -18.34 -4.31
N LYS A 169 -5.50 -18.83 -5.13
CA LYS A 169 -6.31 -20.04 -4.89
C LYS A 169 -5.52 -21.23 -4.31
N ASN A 170 -4.29 -21.45 -4.82
CA ASN A 170 -3.45 -22.58 -4.46
C ASN A 170 -2.51 -22.33 -3.26
N LYS A 171 -2.62 -21.18 -2.58
CA LYS A 171 -1.80 -20.89 -1.39
C LYS A 171 -2.01 -21.96 -0.33
N SER A 172 -0.90 -22.56 0.09
CA SER A 172 -0.86 -23.59 1.13
C SER A 172 -1.10 -22.98 2.51
N GLN A 173 -1.79 -23.71 3.39
CA GLN A 173 -1.99 -23.32 4.79
C GLN A 173 -0.80 -23.67 5.69
N LYS A 174 0.26 -24.31 5.16
CA LYS A 174 1.39 -24.82 5.95
C LYS A 174 2.09 -23.77 6.83
N ARG A 175 2.12 -22.50 6.42
CA ARG A 175 2.79 -21.43 7.18
C ARG A 175 2.06 -21.02 8.45
N VAL A 176 0.74 -21.21 8.49
CA VAL A 176 -0.14 -20.69 9.56
C VAL A 176 -0.95 -21.79 10.23
N HIS A 177 -0.61 -23.07 9.99
CA HIS A 177 -1.38 -24.22 10.49
C HIS A 177 -1.38 -24.30 12.02
N ASP A 178 -0.25 -23.96 12.65
CA ASP A 178 -0.07 -24.06 14.11
C ASP A 178 -0.08 -22.68 14.79
N VAL A 179 -0.46 -21.63 14.06
CA VAL A 179 -0.59 -20.28 14.61
C VAL A 179 -2.04 -20.08 15.03
N GLU A 180 -2.27 -19.88 16.33
CA GLU A 180 -3.59 -19.53 16.83
C GLU A 180 -4.06 -18.20 16.21
N ASN A 181 -5.36 -18.07 15.92
CA ASN A 181 -5.93 -16.85 15.33
C ASN A 181 -5.35 -16.47 13.96
N ALA A 182 -4.94 -17.47 13.16
CA ALA A 182 -4.36 -17.24 11.83
C ALA A 182 -5.29 -17.63 10.66
N TYR A 183 -5.35 -16.74 9.67
CA TYR A 183 -6.20 -16.88 8.49
C TYR A 183 -5.38 -16.82 7.20
N VAL A 184 -5.79 -17.62 6.21
CA VAL A 184 -5.28 -17.51 4.83
C VAL A 184 -6.29 -16.77 3.98
N VAL A 185 -5.90 -15.62 3.47
CA VAL A 185 -6.74 -14.81 2.58
C VAL A 185 -6.42 -15.18 1.15
N LYS A 186 -7.40 -15.73 0.44
CA LYS A 186 -7.22 -16.25 -0.91
C LYS A 186 -7.95 -15.42 -1.95
N ASP A 187 -7.22 -15.06 -2.98
CA ASP A 187 -7.76 -14.58 -4.25
C ASP A 187 -8.24 -15.76 -5.12
N ASP A 188 -9.13 -15.48 -6.08
CA ASP A 188 -9.72 -16.45 -7.01
C ASP A 188 -10.51 -17.60 -6.35
N ILE A 189 -11.22 -17.30 -5.25
CA ILE A 189 -12.20 -18.21 -4.62
C ILE A 189 -13.53 -17.51 -4.34
N GLU A 190 -14.63 -18.26 -4.37
CA GLU A 190 -15.98 -17.76 -4.10
C GLU A 190 -16.38 -17.91 -2.63
N TYR A 191 -15.98 -19.00 -1.98
CA TYR A 191 -16.40 -19.30 -0.60
C TYR A 191 -15.19 -19.59 0.28
N GLY A 192 -15.24 -19.06 1.50
CA GLY A 192 -14.30 -19.42 2.56
C GLY A 192 -14.62 -20.78 3.16
N MET A 193 -13.62 -21.42 3.74
CA MET A 193 -13.80 -22.65 4.52
C MET A 193 -12.79 -22.67 5.66
N ARG A 194 -13.26 -22.92 6.89
CA ARG A 194 -12.45 -22.86 8.13
C ARG A 194 -11.76 -21.50 8.27
N ASN A 195 -10.43 -21.48 8.31
CA ASN A 195 -9.59 -20.29 8.42
C ASN A 195 -9.23 -19.66 7.07
N VAL A 196 -9.94 -20.00 5.99
CA VAL A 196 -9.76 -19.37 4.68
C VAL A 196 -10.84 -18.34 4.43
N ILE A 197 -10.43 -17.12 4.07
CA ILE A 197 -11.34 -16.02 3.74
C ILE A 197 -11.09 -15.59 2.28
N PRO A 198 -12.13 -15.42 1.44
CA PRO A 198 -11.97 -14.84 0.12
C PRO A 198 -11.49 -13.39 0.20
N LEU A 199 -10.47 -13.03 -0.58
CA LEU A 199 -9.90 -11.68 -0.57
C LEU A 199 -10.96 -10.61 -0.87
N TRP A 200 -11.86 -10.87 -1.81
CA TRP A 200 -12.91 -9.92 -2.21
C TRP A 200 -13.86 -9.56 -1.06
N ALA A 201 -14.01 -10.43 -0.04
CA ALA A 201 -14.91 -10.19 1.09
C ALA A 201 -14.48 -8.97 1.91
N PHE A 202 -13.19 -8.64 1.93
CA PHE A 202 -12.68 -7.46 2.62
C PHE A 202 -13.15 -6.15 1.97
N GLY A 203 -13.56 -6.17 0.69
CA GLY A 203 -14.07 -4.99 -0.01
C GLY A 203 -15.39 -4.43 0.55
N PHE A 204 -16.05 -5.16 1.45
CA PHE A 204 -17.27 -4.72 2.14
C PHE A 204 -16.99 -4.05 3.50
N LEU A 205 -15.72 -3.87 3.86
CA LEU A 205 -15.32 -3.17 5.10
C LEU A 205 -15.12 -1.66 4.89
N TYR A 206 -15.33 -1.17 3.66
CA TYR A 206 -15.18 0.22 3.26
C TYR A 206 -16.54 0.87 3.01
#